data_AF-A0A359BBA5-F1
#
_entry.id   AF-A0A359BBA5-F1
#
_cell.length_a   1.000
_cell.length_b   1.000
_cell.length_c   1.000
_cell.angle_alpha   90.00
_cell.angle_beta   90.00
_cell.angle_gamma   90.00
#
_symmetry.space_group_name_H-M   'P 1'
#
loop_
_entity.id
_entity.type
_entity.pdbx_description
1 polymer ?
#
loop_
_entity_poly.entity_id
_entity_poly.type
_entity_poly.pdbx_seq_one_letter_code
_entity_poly.pdbx_strand_id
1 'polypeptide(L)'
;MDVAAKAISTLTSQVENGQKLTEEKIIACVSDYYSLTPSQLTGKIRTSRIAMARHIAMYLDREMLDTPFIKIGETFGGKDHATVMNGVKKVENSLKNDPDMIAAISDLKSKLS
;
A
#
# COMPACT_ATOMS: atom_id res chain seq x y z
N MET A 1 -26.50 -1.35 -35.56
CA MET A 1 -25.05 -1.54 -35.30
C MET A 1 -24.75 -0.90 -33.96
N ASP A 2 -24.14 -1.70 -33.09
CA ASP A 2 -23.58 -1.39 -31.76
C ASP A 2 -24.51 -0.86 -30.64
N VAL A 3 -25.29 -1.78 -30.09
CA VAL A 3 -25.53 -1.88 -28.64
C VAL A 3 -24.49 -2.84 -28.06
N ALA A 4 -23.40 -2.34 -27.46
CA ALA A 4 -22.61 -3.05 -26.44
C ALA A 4 -21.34 -2.26 -26.05
N ALA A 5 -21.40 -1.46 -25.00
CA ALA A 5 -20.18 -1.06 -24.29
C ALA A 5 -20.39 -1.05 -22.78
N LYS A 6 -20.29 -2.28 -22.23
CA LYS A 6 -19.66 -2.63 -20.95
C LYS A 6 -20.30 -2.12 -19.66
N ALA A 7 -21.05 -3.05 -19.05
CA ALA A 7 -21.27 -3.16 -17.62
C ALA A 7 -19.95 -3.40 -16.86
N ILE A 8 -19.40 -2.36 -16.23
CA ILE A 8 -18.44 -2.44 -15.11
C ILE A 8 -18.63 -1.11 -14.35
N SER A 9 -19.37 -1.03 -13.24
CA SER A 9 -18.84 -1.28 -11.89
C SER A 9 -19.94 -1.18 -10.80
N THR A 10 -21.10 -1.82 -10.97
CA THR A 10 -22.19 -1.81 -9.96
C THR A 10 -21.96 -2.73 -8.75
N LEU A 11 -20.72 -3.19 -8.51
CA LEU A 11 -20.40 -4.07 -7.39
C LEU A 11 -19.22 -3.53 -6.60
N THR A 12 -19.49 -2.71 -5.59
CA THR A 12 -18.80 -2.83 -4.30
C THR A 12 -19.58 -2.11 -3.19
N SER A 13 -20.49 -2.88 -2.59
CA SER A 13 -20.77 -2.93 -1.15
C SER A 13 -21.08 -1.62 -0.43
N GLN A 14 -22.37 -1.38 -0.21
CA GLN A 14 -22.85 -0.64 0.96
C GLN A 14 -22.78 -1.52 2.22
N VAL A 15 -22.83 -0.87 3.39
CA VAL A 15 -22.85 -1.35 4.80
C VAL A 15 -21.46 -1.79 5.30
N GLU A 16 -20.82 -1.23 6.34
CA GLU A 16 -21.26 -0.89 7.71
C GLU A 16 -20.45 0.29 8.30
N ASN A 17 -20.94 0.89 9.40
CA ASN A 17 -20.24 1.87 10.25
C ASN A 17 -19.04 1.23 10.99
N GLY A 18 -18.02 0.84 10.23
CA GLY A 18 -16.68 0.50 10.68
C GLY A 18 -15.72 1.24 9.78
N GLN A 19 -14.68 1.86 10.32
CA GLN A 19 -13.76 2.69 9.56
C GLN A 19 -13.09 1.89 8.41
N LYS A 20 -13.68 1.88 7.21
CA LYS A 20 -13.16 1.16 6.04
C LYS A 20 -11.67 1.49 5.87
N LEU A 21 -10.83 0.47 5.86
CA LEU A 21 -9.40 0.62 5.60
C LEU A 21 -9.23 1.13 4.16
N THR A 22 -8.43 2.17 3.97
CA THR A 22 -8.17 2.76 2.66
C THR A 22 -6.67 2.93 2.47
N GLU A 23 -6.24 3.08 1.21
CA GLU A 23 -4.84 3.31 0.84
C GLU A 23 -4.29 4.56 1.54
N GLU A 24 -5.10 5.62 1.67
CA GLU A 24 -4.71 6.85 2.36
C GLU A 24 -4.45 6.63 3.85
N LYS A 25 -5.24 5.76 4.51
CA LYS A 25 -5.02 5.40 5.92
C LYS A 25 -3.73 4.61 6.10
N ILE A 26 -3.44 3.69 5.19
CA ILE A 26 -2.20 2.91 5.21
C ILE A 26 -1.00 3.87 5.05
N ILE A 27 -1.05 4.76 4.06
CA ILE A 27 0.01 5.75 3.83
C ILE A 27 0.21 6.65 5.06
N ALA A 28 -0.88 7.14 5.66
CA ALA A 28 -0.81 7.97 6.86
C ALA A 28 -0.20 7.22 8.06
N CYS A 29 -0.69 6.00 8.33
CA CYS A 29 -0.19 5.19 9.43
C CYS A 29 1.31 4.86 9.28
N VAL A 30 1.73 4.47 8.09
CA VAL A 30 3.14 4.16 7.80
C VAL A 30 4.00 5.43 7.86
N SER A 31 3.51 6.56 7.35
CA SER A 31 4.25 7.82 7.44
C SER A 31 4.45 8.23 8.90
N ASP A 32 3.40 8.11 9.72
CA ASP A 32 3.47 8.45 11.14
C ASP A 32 4.42 7.52 11.91
N TYR A 33 4.35 6.21 11.63
CA TYR A 33 5.23 5.20 12.25
C TYR A 33 6.72 5.51 12.01
N TYR A 34 7.07 5.96 10.81
CA TYR A 34 8.46 6.26 10.45
C TYR A 34 8.86 7.75 10.60
N SER A 35 7.95 8.58 11.14
CA SER A 35 8.13 10.03 11.26
C SER A 35 8.44 10.70 9.91
N LEU A 36 7.68 10.30 8.88
CA LEU A 36 7.71 10.83 7.52
C LEU A 36 6.38 11.52 7.21
N THR A 37 6.32 12.25 6.10
CA THR A 37 5.05 12.78 5.59
C THR A 37 4.46 11.84 4.53
N PRO A 38 3.12 11.82 4.35
CA PRO A 38 2.48 11.09 3.25
C PRO A 38 3.05 11.48 1.87
N SER A 39 3.39 12.76 1.70
CA SER A 39 4.04 13.28 0.48
C SER A 39 5.44 12.73 0.23
N GLN A 40 6.19 12.38 1.28
CA GLN A 40 7.50 11.72 1.12
C GLN A 40 7.32 10.28 0.61
N LEU A 41 6.27 9.58 1.06
CA LEU A 41 5.95 8.23 0.60
C LEU A 41 5.43 8.21 -0.83
N THR A 42 4.55 9.14 -1.22
CA THR A 42 4.04 9.23 -2.60
C THR A 42 5.01 9.91 -3.57
N GLY A 43 5.97 10.67 -3.04
CA GLY A 43 6.95 11.42 -3.82
C GLY A 43 8.04 10.58 -4.51
N LYS A 44 9.02 11.30 -5.10
CA LYS A 44 10.14 10.72 -5.86
C LYS A 44 11.42 10.52 -5.04
N ILE A 45 11.42 10.90 -3.75
CA ILE A 45 12.61 10.81 -2.89
C ILE A 45 12.99 9.34 -2.65
N ARG A 46 14.26 9.01 -2.89
CA ARG A 46 14.78 7.62 -2.91
C ARG A 46 15.70 7.27 -1.74
N THR A 47 15.80 8.13 -0.72
CA THR A 47 16.59 7.83 0.48
C THR A 47 16.16 6.50 1.07
N SER A 48 17.13 5.67 1.50
CA SER A 48 16.89 4.28 1.94
C SER A 48 15.72 4.15 2.92
N ARG A 49 15.68 5.03 3.94
CA ARG A 49 14.59 5.09 4.93
C ARG A 49 13.21 5.30 4.30
N ILE A 50 13.09 6.28 3.40
CA ILE A 50 11.83 6.62 2.73
C ILE A 50 11.44 5.48 1.76
N ALA A 51 12.41 4.91 1.05
CA ALA A 51 12.16 3.79 0.13
C ALA A 51 11.66 2.56 0.89
N MET A 52 12.25 2.23 2.04
CA MET A 52 11.80 1.14 2.90
C MET A 52 10.37 1.37 3.40
N ALA A 53 10.09 2.53 4.00
CA ALA A 53 8.75 2.87 4.48
C ALA A 53 7.72 2.81 3.35
N ARG A 54 8.08 3.27 2.14
CA ARG A 54 7.21 3.19 0.97
C ARG A 54 6.93 1.76 0.54
N HIS A 55 7.95 0.89 0.49
CA HIS A 55 7.73 -0.51 0.13
C HIS A 55 6.85 -1.22 1.17
N ILE A 56 6.99 -0.87 2.45
CA ILE A 56 6.13 -1.36 3.52
C ILE A 56 4.67 -0.94 3.29
N ALA A 57 4.42 0.33 2.94
CA ALA A 57 3.07 0.79 2.62
C ALA A 57 2.49 0.03 1.41
N MET A 58 3.25 -0.14 0.33
CA MET A 58 2.84 -0.93 -0.85
C MET A 58 2.53 -2.39 -0.51
N TYR A 59 3.33 -3.00 0.37
CA TYR A 59 3.11 -4.36 0.84
C TYR A 59 1.80 -4.44 1.64
N LEU A 60 1.54 -3.48 2.53
CA LEU A 60 0.31 -3.44 3.32
C LEU A 60 -0.93 -3.21 2.46
N ASP A 61 -0.87 -2.35 1.42
CA ASP A 61 -1.97 -2.21 0.46
C ASP A 61 -2.26 -3.54 -0.25
N ARG A 62 -1.22 -4.27 -0.67
CA ARG A 62 -1.37 -5.55 -1.34
C ARG A 62 -1.95 -6.63 -0.41
N GLU A 63 -1.51 -6.63 0.84
CA GLU A 63 -1.84 -7.66 1.84
C GLU A 63 -3.22 -7.42 2.49
N MET A 64 -3.56 -6.17 2.82
CA MET A 64 -4.76 -5.83 3.57
C MET A 64 -5.95 -5.43 2.69
N LEU A 65 -5.68 -4.85 1.51
CA LEU A 65 -6.72 -4.35 0.60
C LEU A 65 -6.83 -5.15 -0.71
N ASP A 66 -5.92 -6.11 -0.95
CA ASP A 66 -5.80 -6.84 -2.22
C ASP A 66 -5.69 -5.89 -3.44
N THR A 67 -5.13 -4.69 -3.23
CA THR A 67 -5.04 -3.66 -4.27
C THR A 67 -4.13 -4.14 -5.41
N PRO A 68 -4.55 -4.04 -6.69
CA PRO A 68 -3.69 -4.42 -7.81
C PRO A 68 -2.41 -3.57 -7.89
N PHE A 69 -1.28 -4.18 -8.28
CA PHE A 69 0.01 -3.49 -8.36
C PHE A 69 0.00 -2.22 -9.22
N ILE A 70 -0.80 -2.21 -10.30
CA ILE A 70 -0.98 -1.03 -11.15
C ILE A 70 -1.59 0.11 -10.34
N LYS A 71 -2.64 -0.18 -9.56
CA LYS A 71 -3.34 0.81 -8.75
C LYS A 71 -2.48 1.35 -7.61
N ILE A 72 -1.75 0.47 -6.93
CA ILE A 72 -0.74 0.86 -5.94
C ILE A 72 0.28 1.82 -6.59
N GLY A 73 0.75 1.49 -7.80
CA GLY A 73 1.66 2.35 -8.57
C GLY A 73 1.13 3.77 -8.77
N GLU A 74 -0.14 3.90 -9.15
CA GLU A 74 -0.82 5.19 -9.29
C GLU A 74 -0.80 5.99 -7.98
N THR A 75 -1.18 5.35 -6.87
CA THR A 75 -1.28 5.97 -5.54
C THR A 75 0.09 6.46 -5.04
N PHE A 76 1.17 5.73 -5.32
CA PHE A 76 2.53 6.14 -4.93
C PHE A 76 3.24 7.03 -5.96
N GLY A 77 2.49 7.91 -6.63
CA GLY A 77 3.02 8.93 -7.52
C GLY A 77 3.31 8.42 -8.93
N GLY A 78 2.46 7.54 -9.46
CA GLY A 78 2.56 7.00 -10.83
C GLY A 78 3.80 6.12 -11.05
N LYS A 79 4.14 5.29 -10.06
CA LYS A 79 5.26 4.34 -10.18
C LYS A 79 4.87 3.17 -11.07
N ASP A 80 5.86 2.66 -11.80
CA ASP A 80 5.69 1.46 -12.62
C ASP A 80 5.30 0.25 -11.74
N HIS A 81 4.31 -0.53 -12.18
CA HIS A 81 3.84 -1.71 -11.47
C HIS A 81 4.96 -2.72 -11.15
N ALA A 82 5.98 -2.85 -12.00
CA ALA A 82 7.14 -3.69 -11.73
C ALA A 82 7.98 -3.15 -10.56
N THR A 83 8.03 -1.83 -10.39
CA THR A 83 8.66 -1.20 -9.21
C THR A 83 7.90 -1.54 -7.94
N VAL A 84 6.57 -1.51 -7.98
CA VAL A 84 5.72 -1.90 -6.86
C VAL A 84 5.96 -3.37 -6.51
N MET A 85 5.88 -4.27 -7.49
CA MET A 85 6.12 -5.69 -7.31
C MET A 85 7.50 -5.98 -6.69
N ASN A 86 8.55 -5.30 -7.15
CA ASN A 86 9.89 -5.40 -6.57
C ASN A 86 9.94 -4.90 -5.13
N GLY A 87 9.23 -3.82 -4.80
CA GLY A 87 9.10 -3.30 -3.44
C GLY A 87 8.43 -4.30 -2.50
N VAL A 88 7.27 -4.83 -2.90
CA VAL A 88 6.51 -5.84 -2.15
C VAL A 88 7.36 -7.08 -1.91
N LYS A 89 7.97 -7.64 -2.97
CA LYS A 89 8.86 -8.81 -2.85
C LYS A 89 10.06 -8.56 -1.94
N LYS A 90 10.59 -7.33 -1.91
CA LYS A 90 11.69 -6.96 -1.01
C LYS A 90 11.23 -7.02 0.45
N VAL A 91 10.03 -6.54 0.76
CA VAL A 91 9.45 -6.63 2.11
C VAL A 91 9.19 -8.08 2.50
N GLU A 92 8.58 -8.88 1.62
CA GLU A 92 8.35 -10.32 1.83
C GLU A 92 9.64 -11.10 2.14
N ASN A 93 10.74 -10.77 1.43
CA ASN A 93 12.03 -11.40 1.68
C ASN A 93 12.65 -10.93 3.01
N SER A 94 12.51 -9.65 3.36
CA SER A 94 12.96 -9.15 4.67
C SER A 94 12.19 -9.81 5.80
N LEU A 95 10.87 -10.01 5.67
CA LEU A 95 10.03 -10.67 6.67
C LEU A 95 10.46 -12.10 7.03
N LYS A 96 11.26 -12.77 6.18
CA LYS A 96 11.77 -14.11 6.48
C LYS A 96 12.95 -14.11 7.45
N ASN A 97 13.74 -13.03 7.47
CA ASN A 97 15.06 -13.02 8.10
C ASN A 97 15.31 -11.82 9.01
N ASP A 98 14.40 -10.84 9.05
CA ASP A 98 14.55 -9.58 9.78
C ASP A 98 13.47 -9.45 10.86
N PRO A 99 13.83 -9.70 12.14
CA PRO A 99 12.90 -9.58 13.27
C PRO A 99 12.32 -8.16 13.43
N ASP A 100 13.09 -7.12 13.11
CA ASP A 100 12.65 -5.74 13.23
C ASP A 100 11.57 -5.44 12.17
N MET A 101 11.73 -5.99 10.96
CA MET A 101 10.71 -5.89 9.91
C MET A 101 9.42 -6.63 10.31
N ILE A 102 9.52 -7.81 10.91
CA ILE A 102 8.37 -8.58 11.39
C ILE A 102 7.61 -7.79 12.46
N ALA A 103 8.34 -7.25 13.44
CA ALA A 103 7.75 -6.41 14.49
C ALA A 103 7.07 -5.18 13.91
N ALA A 104 7.73 -4.45 13.00
CA ALA A 104 7.17 -3.26 12.37
C ALA A 104 5.88 -3.55 11.59
N ILE A 105 5.85 -4.62 10.78
CA ILE A 105 4.64 -5.01 10.04
C ILE A 105 3.52 -5.44 10.99
N SER A 106 3.83 -6.17 12.06
CA SER A 106 2.86 -6.56 13.08
C SER A 106 2.24 -5.34 13.77
N ASP A 107 3.07 -4.38 14.19
CA ASP A 107 2.62 -3.13 14.80
C ASP A 107 1.72 -2.32 13.86
N LEU A 108 2.12 -2.19 12.60
CA LEU A 108 1.35 -1.46 11.59
C LEU A 108 0.01 -2.13 11.32
N LYS A 109 -0.02 -3.46 11.17
CA LYS A 109 -1.27 -4.22 11.00
C LYS A 109 -2.21 -4.04 12.20
N SER A 110 -1.67 -4.06 13.43
CA SER A 110 -2.42 -3.83 14.66
C SER A 110 -3.04 -2.42 14.72
N LYS A 111 -2.32 -1.39 14.24
CA LYS A 111 -2.82 0.00 14.19
C LYS A 111 -3.87 0.24 13.10
N LEU A 112 -3.94 -0.63 12.09
CA LEU A 112 -4.83 -0.52 10.93
C LEU A 112 -6.09 -1.40 11.04
N SER A 113 -6.12 -2.31 12.03
CA SER A 113 -7.27 -3.17 12.35
C SER A 113 -8.21 -2.51 13.35
#